data_AF-A0A2V9TXH7-F1
#
_entry.id   AF-A0A2V9TXH7-F1
#
_cell.length_a   1.000
_cell.length_b   1.000
_cell.length_c   1.000
_cell.angle_alpha   90.00
_cell.angle_beta   90.00
_cell.angle_gamma   90.00
#
_symmetry.space_group_name_H-M   'P 1'
#
loop_
_entity.id
_entity.type
_entity.pdbx_description
1 polymer ?
#
loop_
_entity_poly.entity_id
_entity_poly.type
_entity_poly.pdbx_seq_one_letter_code
_entity_poly.pdbx_strand_id
1 'polypeptide(L)' 'MPEHAFDLCADLARRYGPKLGVRTLDSLHVACALELKAERFWTFDERQAKLARVEGLKTT' A
#
# COMPACT_ATOMS: atom_id res chain seq x y z
N MET A 1 -12.06 3.06 -8.72
CA MET A 1 -11.15 2.34 -7.80
C MET A 1 -11.03 0.91 -8.32
N PRO A 2 -9.84 0.29 -8.26
CA PRO A 2 -9.67 -1.10 -8.64
C PRO A 2 -10.60 -2.02 -7.83
N GLU A 3 -11.05 -3.11 -8.44
CA GLU A 3 -12.18 -3.93 -7.97
C GLU A 3 -11.89 -4.59 -6.61
N HIS A 4 -10.65 -5.03 -6.39
CA HIS A 4 -10.23 -5.76 -5.19
C HIS A 4 -9.43 -4.89 -4.20
N ALA A 5 -9.31 -3.59 -4.46
CA ALA A 5 -8.42 -2.72 -3.70
C ALA A 5 -8.85 -2.57 -2.24
N PHE A 6 -10.15 -2.68 -1.96
CA PHE A 6 -10.66 -2.63 -0.59
C PHE A 6 -10.31 -3.89 0.21
N ASP A 7 -10.42 -5.07 -0.41
CA ASP A 7 -10.04 -6.33 0.24
C ASP A 7 -8.54 -6.38 0.50
N LEU A 8 -7.75 -5.99 -0.51
CA LEU A 8 -6.30 -5.91 -0.37
C LEU A 8 -5.89 -4.83 0.65
N CYS A 9 -6.58 -3.68 0.69
CA CYS A 9 -6.37 -2.64 1.70
C CYS A 9 -6.58 -3.20 3.11
N ALA A 10 -7.69 -3.91 3.35
CA ALA A 10 -8.00 -4.50 4.65
C ALA A 10 -6.94 -5.52 5.07
N ASP A 11 -6.48 -6.35 4.12
CA ASP A 11 -5.42 -7.32 4.39
C ASP A 11 -4.08 -6.65 4.73
N LEU A 12 -3.66 -5.63 3.96
CA LEU A 12 -2.44 -4.85 4.23
C LEU A 12 -2.52 -4.14 5.59
N ALA A 13 -3.65 -3.52 5.90
CA ALA A 13 -3.87 -2.85 7.18
C ALA A 13 -3.75 -3.84 8.35
N ARG A 14 -4.30 -5.06 8.21
CA ARG A 14 -4.20 -6.11 9.22
C ARG A 14 -2.77 -6.63 9.38
N ARG A 15 -2.06 -6.88 8.27
CA ARG A 15 -0.69 -7.41 8.29
C ARG A 15 0.34 -6.42 8.83
N TYR A 16 0.19 -5.15 8.46
CA TYR A 16 1.25 -4.14 8.66
C TYR A 16 0.86 -2.97 9.55
N GLY A 17 -0.43 -2.73 9.81
CA GLY A 17 -0.92 -1.65 10.68
C GLY A 17 -0.15 -1.57 12.00
N PRO A 18 -0.08 -2.66 12.79
CA PRO A 18 0.63 -2.66 14.07
C PRO A 18 2.15 -2.46 13.97
N LYS A 19 2.76 -2.83 12.83
CA LYS A 19 4.23 -2.84 12.65
C LYS A 19 4.76 -1.54 12.05
N LEU A 20 4.01 -0.96 11.12
CA LEU A 20 4.44 0.18 10.30
C LEU A 20 3.67 1.47 10.62
N GLY A 21 2.64 1.39 11.48
CA GLY A 21 1.78 2.53 11.78
C GLY A 21 0.98 3.03 10.57
N VAL A 22 0.73 2.16 9.59
CA VAL A 22 -0.04 2.48 8.38
C VAL A 22 -1.51 2.68 8.72
N ARG A 23 -2.11 3.73 8.15
CA ARG A 23 -3.54 4.02 8.28
C ARG A 23 -4.31 3.49 7.07
N THR A 24 -5.64 3.57 7.12
CA THR A 24 -6.52 3.07 6.05
C THR A 24 -6.18 3.67 4.68
N LEU A 25 -5.93 4.99 4.60
CA LEU A 25 -5.58 5.61 3.31
C LEU A 25 -4.17 5.23 2.83
N ASP A 26 -3.25 4.96 3.76
CA ASP A 26 -1.90 4.52 3.39
C ASP A 26 -1.95 3.13 2.74
N SER A 27 -2.71 2.22 3.35
CA SER A 27 -2.93 0.86 2.84
C SER A 27 -3.79 0.82 1.57
N LEU A 28 -4.80 1.67 1.45
CA LEU A 28 -5.64 1.77 0.25
C LEU A 28 -4.84 2.24 -0.95
N HIS A 29 -3.96 3.24 -0.79
CA HIS A 29 -3.15 3.74 -1.89
C HIS A 29 -2.19 2.65 -2.42
N VAL A 30 -1.53 1.93 -1.52
CA VAL A 30 -0.64 0.81 -1.90
C VAL A 30 -1.44 -0.33 -2.53
N ALA A 31 -2.60 -0.68 -2.00
CA ALA A 31 -3.48 -1.71 -2.58
C ALA A 31 -3.87 -1.38 -4.03
N CYS A 32 -4.27 -0.12 -4.30
CA CYS A 32 -4.57 0.32 -5.66
C CYS A 32 -3.37 0.16 -6.60
N ALA A 33 -2.17 0.52 -6.16
CA ALA A 33 -0.96 0.41 -6.98
C ALA A 33 -0.59 -1.05 -7.28
N LEU A 34 -0.76 -1.95 -6.31
CA LEU A 34 -0.53 -3.39 -6.48
C LEU A 34 -1.52 -3.99 -7.48
N GLU A 35 -2.82 -3.69 -7.34
CA GLU A 35 -3.85 -4.24 -8.24
C GLU A 35 -3.71 -3.74 -9.67
N LEU A 36 -3.34 -2.47 -9.84
CA LEU A 36 -3.01 -1.89 -11.14
C LEU A 36 -1.68 -2.37 -11.72
N LYS A 37 -0.93 -3.20 -10.97
CA LYS A 37 0.42 -3.68 -11.34
C LYS A 37 1.35 -2.52 -11.70
N ALA A 38 1.30 -1.45 -10.91
CA ALA A 38 2.12 -0.28 -11.14
C ALA A 38 3.61 -0.66 -11.11
N GLU A 39 4.38 -0.15 -12.08
CA GLU A 39 5.83 -0.39 -12.12
C GLU A 39 6.55 0.27 -10.94
N ARG A 40 6.02 1.41 -10.49
CA ARG A 40 6.60 2.25 -9.43
C ARG A 40 5.50 2.95 -8.63
N PHE A 41 5.75 3.07 -7.33
CA PHE A 41 4.91 3.76 -6.37
C PHE A 41 5.51 5.11 -6.00
N TRP A 42 4.83 6.20 -6.33
CA TRP A 42 5.27 7.56 -6.05
C TRP A 42 4.55 8.09 -4.82
N THR A 43 5.31 8.52 -3.81
CA THR A 43 4.72 9.12 -2.61
C THR A 43 5.73 9.98 -1.87
N PHE A 44 5.23 11.00 -1.17
CA PHE A 44 6.01 11.75 -0.18
C PHE A 44 5.70 11.29 1.26
N ASP A 45 4.78 10.33 1.45
CA ASP A 45 4.47 9.77 2.77
C ASP A 45 5.37 8.54 3.05
N GLU A 46 6.20 8.64 4.09
CA GLU A 46 7.11 7.56 4.46
C GLU A 46 6.42 6.25 4.84
N ARG A 47 5.22 6.29 5.43
CA ARG A 47 4.48 5.07 5.79
C ARG A 47 4.01 4.34 4.54
N GLN A 48 3.51 5.08 3.56
CA GLN A 48 3.13 4.52 2.26
C GLN A 48 4.35 3.95 1.54
N ALA A 49 5.48 4.67 1.54
CA ALA A 49 6.72 4.19 0.93
C ALA A 49 7.24 2.90 1.61
N LYS A 50 7.23 2.85 2.95
CA LYS A 50 7.63 1.66 3.71
C LYS A 50 6.73 0.46 3.38
N LEU A 51 5.40 0.65 3.38
CA LEU A 51 4.46 -0.40 3.05
C LEU A 51 4.63 -0.90 1.60
N ALA A 52 4.75 0.01 0.64
CA ALA A 52 4.96 -0.32 -0.78
C ALA A 52 6.24 -1.15 -0.99
N ARG A 53 7.34 -0.78 -0.32
CA ARG A 53 8.62 -1.53 -0.39
C ARG A 53 8.49 -2.94 0.15
N VAL A 54 7.76 -3.13 1.26
CA VAL A 54 7.57 -4.45 1.87
C VAL A 54 6.76 -5.38 0.95
N GLU A 55 5.79 -4.84 0.21
CA GLU A 55 5.05 -5.58 -0.82
C GLU A 55 5.77 -5.65 -2.18
N GLY A 56 7.04 -5.22 -2.25
CA GLY A 56 7.90 -5.39 -3.43
C GLY A 56 7.77 -4.30 -4.50
N LEU A 57 7.00 -3.23 -4.26
CA LEU A 57 6.93 -2.10 -5.18
C LEU A 57 8.20 -1.25 -5.10
N LYS A 58 8.72 -0.86 -6.27
CA LYS A 58 9.75 0.18 -6.36
C LYS A 58 9.15 1.51 -5.93
N THR A 59 9.81 2.23 -5.03
CA THR A 59 9.37 3.57 -4.61
C THR A 59 10.31 4.65 -5.11
N THR A 60 9.79 5.84 -5.39
CA THR A 60 10.57 7.08 -5.47
C THR A 60 10.04 8.07 -4.45
#